data_AF-A0A9E5R8G3-F1
#
_entry.id   AF-A0A9E5R8G3-F1
#
_cell.length_a   1.000
_cell.length_b   1.000
_cell.length_c   1.000
_cell.angle_alpha   90.00
_cell.angle_beta   90.00
_cell.angle_gamma   90.00
#
_symmetry.space_group_name_H-M   'P 1'
#
loop_
_entity.id
_entity.type
_entity.pdbx_description
1 polymer ?
#
loop_
_entity_poly.entity_id
_entity_poly.type
_entity_poly.pdbx_seq_one_letter_code
_entity_poly.pdbx_strand_id
1 'polypeptide(L)'
;MAKSALPLGIGGGGAIALSLHQAGLFQRDWLNWGGLAQLRQFFQASTQPDLSPEFLHLTFDAAVITLAYAVCGTCLSLLFGLVGGVFASEVWWQSVFPRQTQQRLIWLTVRAVLAIPRAIHELIWGLFFLNIFGLDPLVAIVAIAIPYGAIVSKVFSEILDETPRQPLMALINSGVAPLSACSYSLFPQAFLDLLSYSFYRFECSIRSAAVLGIIGAGGLGYQILLSLQSLRYEQLWTLFYALFVLNGAVDFASAVLRHRLGSPSRVDLNLRRASRLNNRGLDKLRDGHPVCLSGQDAHFTKAAYLISARGQQRQSGDLWVMLAGVGALLLIPFCFWYVSADFSKLWSPRTMRLLTDIAQSSLPPNFDREQIAQLLALSWQTLAMSILAIAIAGIGGILLSFPAAHNFFLPGGLLNPVQSSPSGRLLAWGMLLLTRAFLLIARAVPAPIWALVALFVLFPGILPGAIALGLHNLGILGRLMAEVTENLDQRSLIALKAQGTPASLVFLYGVLPTTMARFLAYILYRWEVCMRETIIVGLVGAGGLGRLLTEQLSSFDYSSVIVTLSSFIVLTFVVDWISSRMRRSLR
;
A
#
# COMPACT_ATOMS: atom_id res chain seq x y z
N MET A 1 -26.10 -23.30 -9.35
CA MET A 1 -26.21 -23.52 -7.89
C MET A 1 -25.68 -22.28 -7.16
N ALA A 2 -26.59 -21.37 -6.81
CA ALA A 2 -26.31 -20.14 -6.08
C ALA A 2 -26.13 -20.45 -4.59
N LYS A 3 -24.88 -20.53 -4.11
CA LYS A 3 -24.58 -20.52 -2.68
C LYS A 3 -24.43 -19.07 -2.22
N SER A 4 -25.47 -18.56 -1.57
CA SER A 4 -25.44 -17.57 -0.48
C SER A 4 -24.36 -16.48 -0.57
N ALA A 5 -24.51 -15.54 -1.50
CA ALA A 5 -23.74 -14.30 -1.54
C ALA A 5 -24.49 -13.15 -0.85
N LEU A 6 -24.96 -13.30 0.40
CA LEU A 6 -25.54 -12.17 1.16
C LEU A 6 -25.58 -12.49 2.67
N PRO A 7 -24.54 -12.06 3.40
CA PRO A 7 -24.79 -11.11 4.49
C PRO A 7 -23.93 -9.83 4.39
N LEU A 8 -23.07 -9.70 3.37
CA LEU A 8 -22.15 -8.56 3.24
C LEU A 8 -22.86 -7.23 2.88
N GLY A 9 -23.93 -7.28 2.08
CA GLY A 9 -24.62 -6.06 1.62
C GLY A 9 -25.35 -5.31 2.73
N ILE A 10 -26.00 -6.05 3.63
CA ILE A 10 -26.79 -5.46 4.73
C ILE A 10 -25.86 -4.99 5.86
N GLY A 11 -24.83 -5.77 6.21
CA GLY A 11 -23.85 -5.39 7.23
C GLY A 11 -22.94 -4.23 6.80
N GLY A 12 -22.48 -4.22 5.53
CA GLY A 12 -21.65 -3.14 4.98
C GLY A 12 -22.42 -1.83 4.82
N GLY A 13 -23.65 -1.89 4.29
CA GLY A 13 -24.51 -0.71 4.16
C GLY A 13 -24.86 -0.10 5.52
N GLY A 14 -25.18 -0.93 6.52
CA GLY A 14 -25.44 -0.47 7.88
C GLY A 14 -24.23 0.20 8.53
N ALA A 15 -23.03 -0.37 8.37
CA ALA A 15 -21.80 0.22 8.89
C ALA A 15 -21.49 1.60 8.26
N ILE A 16 -21.72 1.76 6.95
CA ILE A 16 -21.56 3.04 6.26
C ILE A 16 -22.59 4.05 6.78
N ALA A 17 -23.87 3.67 6.90
CA ALA A 17 -24.92 4.54 7.41
C ALA A 17 -24.64 5.02 8.85
N LEU A 18 -24.20 4.12 9.73
CA LEU A 18 -23.77 4.47 11.09
C LEU A 18 -22.55 5.40 11.09
N SER A 19 -21.59 5.16 10.19
CA SER A 19 -20.40 6.01 10.06
C SER A 19 -20.75 7.40 9.54
N LEU A 20 -21.70 7.52 8.61
CA LEU A 20 -22.21 8.80 8.11
C LEU A 20 -22.95 9.58 9.21
N HIS A 21 -23.75 8.89 10.02
CA HIS A 21 -24.40 9.49 11.18
C HIS A 21 -23.37 10.02 12.18
N GLN A 22 -22.35 9.21 12.50
CA GLN A 22 -21.29 9.63 13.43
C GLN A 22 -20.41 10.76 12.87
N ALA A 23 -20.19 10.80 11.56
CA ALA A 23 -19.45 11.88 10.91
C ALA A 23 -20.18 13.24 10.95
N GLY A 24 -21.42 13.28 11.46
CA GLY A 24 -22.18 14.53 11.59
C GLY A 24 -22.71 15.05 10.26
N LEU A 25 -22.77 14.21 9.21
CA LEU A 25 -23.17 14.63 7.87
C LEU A 25 -24.63 15.14 7.80
N PHE A 26 -25.46 14.77 8.78
CA PHE A 26 -26.84 15.20 8.93
C PHE A 26 -27.01 16.41 9.87
N GLN A 27 -25.92 16.95 10.43
CA GLN A 27 -25.94 18.20 11.20
C GLN A 27 -25.88 19.40 10.25
N ARG A 28 -26.38 20.57 10.64
CA ARG A 28 -26.56 21.72 9.73
C ARG A 28 -25.25 22.43 9.33
N ASP A 29 -24.19 22.30 10.12
CA ASP A 29 -23.02 23.19 10.03
C ASP A 29 -21.70 22.44 9.76
N TRP A 30 -21.68 21.49 8.81
CA TRP A 30 -20.42 20.80 8.44
C TRP A 30 -19.57 21.55 7.41
N LEU A 31 -20.17 22.51 6.68
CA LEU A 31 -19.51 23.26 5.61
C LEU A 31 -19.21 24.70 6.05
N ASN A 32 -17.93 25.07 5.98
CA ASN A 32 -17.46 26.43 6.16
C ASN A 32 -17.47 27.17 4.80
N TRP A 33 -18.53 27.94 4.54
CA TRP A 33 -18.67 28.74 3.32
C TRP A 33 -17.54 29.77 3.12
N GLY A 34 -17.00 30.33 4.21
CA GLY A 34 -15.86 31.26 4.17
C GLY A 34 -14.57 30.61 3.68
N GLY A 35 -14.45 29.30 3.88
CA GLY A 35 -13.34 28.47 3.42
C GLY A 35 -13.21 28.31 1.92
N LEU A 36 -14.31 28.49 1.17
CA LEU A 36 -14.30 28.35 -0.29
C LEU A 36 -13.39 29.38 -0.97
N ALA A 37 -13.26 30.58 -0.39
CA ALA A 37 -12.34 31.60 -0.89
C ALA A 37 -10.88 31.14 -0.76
N GLN A 38 -10.53 30.53 0.38
CA GLN A 38 -9.19 29.98 0.62
C GLN A 38 -8.91 28.79 -0.28
N LEU A 39 -9.90 27.89 -0.47
CA LEU A 39 -9.79 26.77 -1.39
C LEU A 39 -9.58 27.25 -2.83
N ARG A 40 -10.31 28.28 -3.25
CA ARG A 40 -10.14 28.89 -4.58
C ARG A 40 -8.75 29.51 -4.73
N GLN A 41 -8.28 30.26 -3.73
CA GLN A 41 -6.94 30.87 -3.74
C GLN A 41 -5.86 29.78 -3.80
N PHE A 42 -6.01 28.71 -3.03
CA PHE A 42 -5.15 27.55 -3.06
C PHE A 42 -5.07 26.96 -4.47
N PHE A 43 -6.20 26.68 -5.14
CA PHE A 43 -6.16 26.16 -6.51
C PHE A 43 -5.66 27.17 -7.54
N GLN A 44 -5.93 28.46 -7.37
CA GLN A 44 -5.40 29.50 -8.25
C GLN A 44 -3.87 29.57 -8.18
N ALA A 45 -3.29 29.44 -6.98
CA ALA A 45 -1.85 29.40 -6.79
C ALA A 45 -1.16 28.24 -7.53
N SER A 46 -1.88 27.16 -7.87
CA SER A 46 -1.32 26.08 -8.70
C SER A 46 -0.87 26.55 -10.09
N THR A 47 -1.49 27.61 -10.62
CA THR A 47 -1.15 28.17 -11.94
C THR A 47 0.04 29.12 -11.91
N GLN A 48 0.43 29.59 -10.72
CA GLN A 48 1.52 30.53 -10.51
C GLN A 48 2.40 30.06 -9.33
N PRO A 49 3.10 28.91 -9.47
CA PRO A 49 3.99 28.43 -8.43
C PRO A 49 5.21 29.35 -8.25
N ASP A 50 5.75 29.43 -7.04
CA ASP A 50 6.98 30.18 -6.75
C ASP A 50 8.18 29.41 -7.31
N LEU A 51 8.72 29.89 -8.43
CA LEU A 51 9.87 29.32 -9.13
C LEU A 51 11.13 30.17 -8.92
N SER A 52 11.20 30.94 -7.83
CA SER A 52 12.41 31.67 -7.47
C SER A 52 13.60 30.70 -7.33
N PRO A 53 14.81 31.07 -7.80
CA PRO A 53 15.95 30.17 -7.80
C PRO A 53 16.34 29.73 -6.38
N GLU A 54 16.26 30.65 -5.40
CA GLU A 54 16.51 30.35 -3.99
C GLU A 54 15.55 29.28 -3.46
N PHE A 55 14.25 29.40 -3.76
CA PHE A 55 13.26 28.43 -3.31
C PHE A 55 13.37 27.09 -4.05
N LEU A 56 13.77 27.09 -5.32
CA LEU A 56 14.05 25.87 -6.08
C LEU A 56 15.25 25.09 -5.51
N HIS A 57 16.30 25.78 -5.06
CA HIS A 57 17.42 25.14 -4.37
C HIS A 57 16.98 24.48 -3.06
N LEU A 58 16.23 25.21 -2.24
CA LEU A 58 15.65 24.66 -1.00
C LEU A 58 14.73 23.47 -1.29
N THR A 59 13.92 23.55 -2.34
CA THR A 59 13.02 22.47 -2.77
C THR A 59 13.81 21.24 -3.22
N PHE A 60 14.90 21.44 -3.94
CA PHE A 60 15.79 20.36 -4.37
C PHE A 60 16.44 19.67 -3.16
N ASP A 61 17.00 20.43 -2.22
CA ASP A 61 17.61 19.89 -1.00
C ASP A 61 16.58 19.09 -0.18
N ALA A 62 15.37 19.63 -0.04
CA ALA A 62 14.27 18.97 0.64
C ALA A 62 13.84 17.66 -0.08
N ALA A 63 13.86 17.63 -1.41
CA ALA A 63 13.59 16.44 -2.21
C ALA A 63 14.67 15.38 -2.03
N VAL A 64 15.95 15.77 -2.02
CA VAL A 64 17.09 14.87 -1.79
C VAL A 64 17.04 14.27 -0.39
N ILE A 65 16.75 15.07 0.65
CA ILE A 65 16.57 14.56 2.03
C ILE A 65 15.45 13.52 2.09
N THR A 66 14.33 13.80 1.41
CA THR A 66 13.16 12.89 1.36
C THR A 66 13.52 11.58 0.68
N LEU A 67 14.23 11.65 -0.45
CA LEU A 67 14.73 10.47 -1.17
C LEU A 67 15.72 9.68 -0.31
N ALA A 68 16.64 10.35 0.37
CA ALA A 68 17.66 9.70 1.18
C ALA A 68 17.04 8.96 2.38
N TYR A 69 16.06 9.55 3.06
CA TYR A 69 15.29 8.86 4.11
C TYR A 69 14.56 7.62 3.58
N ALA A 70 13.97 7.74 2.39
CA ALA A 70 13.30 6.62 1.74
C ALA A 70 14.28 5.49 1.39
N VAL A 71 15.45 5.81 0.81
CA VAL A 71 16.49 4.83 0.47
C VAL A 71 17.03 4.14 1.72
N CYS A 72 17.46 4.90 2.72
CA CYS A 72 18.02 4.36 3.96
C CYS A 72 16.99 3.54 4.75
N GLY A 73 15.79 4.07 4.94
CA GLY A 73 14.69 3.37 5.62
C GLY A 73 14.27 2.11 4.88
N THR A 74 14.22 2.14 3.54
CA THR A 74 13.91 0.94 2.73
C THR A 74 15.01 -0.10 2.87
N CYS A 75 16.28 0.30 2.78
CA CYS A 75 17.41 -0.62 2.93
C CYS A 75 17.34 -1.39 4.25
N LEU A 76 17.15 -0.70 5.38
CA LEU A 76 17.01 -1.35 6.68
C LEU A 76 15.74 -2.18 6.78
N SER A 77 14.61 -1.70 6.24
CA SER A 77 13.36 -2.47 6.22
C SER A 77 13.47 -3.76 5.42
N LEU A 78 14.21 -3.77 4.30
CA LEU A 78 14.43 -4.96 3.49
C LEU A 78 15.39 -5.93 4.18
N LEU A 79 16.40 -5.41 4.90
CA LEU A 79 17.28 -6.24 5.72
C LEU A 79 16.50 -6.96 6.83
N PHE A 80 15.75 -6.21 7.65
CA PHE A 80 14.91 -6.79 8.70
C PHE A 80 13.79 -7.67 8.14
N GLY A 81 13.22 -7.27 7.01
CA GLY A 81 12.17 -7.99 6.32
C GLY A 81 12.65 -9.31 5.70
N LEU A 82 13.87 -9.37 5.17
CA LEU A 82 14.46 -10.60 4.67
C LEU A 82 14.69 -11.59 5.81
N VAL A 83 15.37 -11.15 6.87
CA VAL A 83 15.65 -11.99 8.04
C VAL A 83 14.35 -12.46 8.70
N GLY A 84 13.46 -11.53 9.03
CA GLY A 84 12.17 -11.85 9.63
C GLY A 84 11.29 -12.68 8.71
N GLY A 85 11.32 -12.46 7.39
CA GLY A 85 10.50 -13.19 6.42
C GLY A 85 10.90 -14.65 6.27
N VAL A 86 12.20 -14.96 6.36
CA VAL A 86 12.69 -16.33 6.43
C VAL A 86 12.21 -17.01 7.71
N PHE A 87 12.35 -16.36 8.87
CA PHE A 87 11.87 -16.92 10.15
C PHE A 87 10.34 -16.97 10.28
N ALA A 88 9.59 -16.14 9.55
CA ALA A 88 8.14 -16.17 9.55
C ALA A 88 7.55 -17.16 8.51
N SER A 89 8.37 -17.70 7.60
CA SER A 89 7.95 -18.68 6.59
C SER A 89 7.78 -20.07 7.20
N GLU A 90 6.63 -20.68 6.95
CA GLU A 90 6.36 -22.07 7.35
C GLU A 90 7.27 -23.05 6.59
N VAL A 91 7.53 -22.79 5.31
CA VAL A 91 8.39 -23.63 4.45
C VAL A 91 9.81 -23.71 4.98
N TRP A 92 10.35 -22.61 5.50
CA TRP A 92 11.69 -22.59 6.08
C TRP A 92 11.83 -23.56 7.25
N TRP A 93 10.91 -23.48 8.23
CA TRP A 93 10.93 -24.36 9.41
C TRP A 93 10.74 -25.83 9.04
N GLN A 94 9.80 -26.12 8.13
CA GLN A 94 9.55 -27.48 7.65
C GLN A 94 10.75 -28.10 6.92
N SER A 95 11.52 -27.28 6.21
CA SER A 95 12.66 -27.76 5.42
C SER A 95 13.91 -27.94 6.26
N VAL A 96 14.26 -26.93 7.07
CA VAL A 96 15.51 -26.92 7.85
C VAL A 96 15.41 -27.78 9.11
N PHE A 97 14.23 -27.87 9.73
CA PHE A 97 14.07 -28.55 11.02
C PHE A 97 12.83 -29.48 11.07
N PRO A 98 12.75 -30.57 10.30
CA PRO A 98 11.50 -31.33 10.07
C PRO A 98 10.83 -32.05 11.27
N ARG A 99 11.37 -32.05 12.50
CA ARG A 99 10.96 -33.00 13.57
C ARG A 99 10.53 -32.43 14.93
N GLN A 100 10.12 -31.17 15.08
CA GLN A 100 9.88 -30.61 16.43
C GLN A 100 8.62 -29.75 16.60
N THR A 101 7.71 -30.20 17.47
CA THR A 101 6.48 -29.48 17.89
C THR A 101 6.80 -28.08 18.44
N GLN A 102 7.96 -27.89 19.05
CA GLN A 102 8.43 -26.61 19.61
C GLN A 102 8.60 -25.50 18.54
N GLN A 103 8.82 -25.86 17.27
CA GLN A 103 9.02 -24.88 16.19
C GLN A 103 7.75 -24.16 15.80
N ARG A 104 6.59 -24.82 15.91
CA ARG A 104 5.31 -24.17 15.66
C ARG A 104 5.08 -23.04 16.65
N LEU A 105 5.50 -23.23 17.91
CA LEU A 105 5.44 -22.17 18.92
C LEU A 105 6.37 -21.01 18.56
N ILE A 106 7.64 -21.29 18.22
CA ILE A 106 8.60 -20.25 17.81
C ILE A 106 8.09 -19.47 16.59
N TRP A 107 7.59 -20.17 15.56
CA TRP A 107 7.01 -19.56 14.37
C TRP A 107 5.80 -18.67 14.71
N LEU A 108 4.88 -19.13 15.56
CA LEU A 108 3.76 -18.32 16.03
C LEU A 108 4.24 -17.09 16.81
N THR A 109 5.23 -17.25 17.68
CA THR A 109 5.83 -16.16 18.46
C THR A 109 6.48 -15.13 17.54
N VAL A 110 7.27 -15.55 16.55
CA VAL A 110 7.90 -14.63 15.57
C VAL A 110 6.81 -13.83 14.84
N ARG A 111 5.75 -14.48 14.37
CA ARG A 111 4.63 -13.78 13.69
C ARG A 111 3.89 -12.83 14.63
N ALA A 112 3.69 -13.22 15.89
CA ALA A 112 3.04 -12.36 16.89
C ALA A 112 3.89 -11.12 17.22
N VAL A 113 5.20 -11.29 17.40
CA VAL A 113 6.14 -10.19 17.67
C VAL A 113 6.16 -9.21 16.49
N LEU A 114 6.22 -9.71 15.25
CA LEU A 114 6.17 -8.85 14.04
C LEU A 114 4.82 -8.18 13.83
N ALA A 115 3.74 -8.70 14.42
CA ALA A 115 2.41 -8.14 14.26
C ALA A 115 2.25 -6.79 15.00
N ILE A 116 2.99 -6.57 16.09
CA ILE A 116 2.94 -5.35 16.91
C ILE A 116 3.50 -4.13 16.16
N PRO A 117 4.77 -4.10 15.71
CA PRO A 117 5.30 -2.96 14.96
C PRO A 117 4.57 -2.73 13.64
N ARG A 118 3.96 -3.77 13.05
CA ARG A 118 3.08 -3.65 11.88
C ARG A 118 1.77 -2.91 12.18
N ALA A 119 1.23 -3.06 13.38
CA ALA A 119 -0.04 -2.45 13.75
C ALA A 119 0.08 -0.94 13.95
N ILE A 120 1.25 -0.47 14.40
CA ILE A 120 1.55 0.92 14.68
C ILE A 120 2.03 1.62 13.39
N HIS A 121 1.46 2.78 13.07
CA HIS A 121 1.86 3.59 11.91
C HIS A 121 3.29 4.15 12.09
N GLU A 122 4.10 4.24 11.03
CA GLU A 122 5.49 4.76 11.10
C GLU A 122 5.59 6.17 11.68
N LEU A 123 4.55 6.98 11.55
CA LEU A 123 4.52 8.32 12.11
C LEU A 123 4.49 8.32 13.64
N ILE A 124 3.84 7.34 14.27
CA ILE A 124 3.87 7.18 15.73
C ILE A 124 5.28 6.81 16.18
N TRP A 125 5.95 5.91 15.44
CA TRP A 125 7.35 5.61 15.66
C TRP A 125 8.23 6.86 15.50
N GLY A 126 7.95 7.69 14.50
CA GLY A 126 8.62 8.97 14.30
C GLY A 126 8.49 9.90 15.50
N LEU A 127 7.27 10.11 16.01
CA LEU A 127 7.03 10.95 17.19
C LEU A 127 7.71 10.40 18.45
N PHE A 128 7.66 9.08 18.63
CA PHE A 128 8.32 8.39 19.74
C PHE A 128 9.85 8.59 19.69
N PHE A 129 10.48 8.35 18.54
CA PHE A 129 11.92 8.49 18.38
C PHE A 129 12.38 9.95 18.35
N LEU A 130 11.53 10.88 17.91
CA LEU A 130 11.81 12.32 17.99
C LEU A 130 12.05 12.77 19.44
N ASN A 131 11.25 12.26 20.39
CA ASN A 131 11.42 12.55 21.82
C ASN A 131 12.72 11.97 22.41
N ILE A 132 13.30 10.95 21.78
CA ILE A 132 14.49 10.24 22.26
C ILE A 132 15.76 10.79 21.60
N PHE A 133 15.77 10.86 20.27
CA PHE A 133 16.94 11.24 19.48
C PHE A 133 16.99 12.74 19.15
N GLY A 134 15.89 13.47 19.33
CA GLY A 134 15.74 14.86 18.88
C GLY A 134 15.53 14.96 17.37
N LEU A 135 15.78 16.14 16.79
CA LEU A 135 15.71 16.42 15.35
C LEU A 135 16.88 15.77 14.58
N ASP A 136 17.05 14.47 14.74
CA ASP A 136 18.08 13.69 14.08
C ASP A 136 17.49 12.89 12.91
N PRO A 137 18.20 12.80 11.76
CA PRO A 137 17.73 11.98 10.64
C PRO A 137 17.48 10.50 10.94
N LEU A 138 18.15 9.95 11.95
CA LEU A 138 17.94 8.59 12.43
C LEU A 138 16.48 8.34 12.81
N VAL A 139 15.76 9.36 13.31
CA VAL A 139 14.33 9.30 13.60
C VAL A 139 13.57 8.81 12.37
N ALA A 140 13.83 9.39 11.20
CA ALA A 140 13.12 9.03 9.98
C ALA A 140 13.47 7.65 9.47
N ILE A 141 14.75 7.33 9.50
CA ILE A 141 15.26 6.05 9.03
C ILE A 141 14.67 4.91 9.87
N VAL A 142 14.71 5.01 11.21
CA VAL A 142 14.22 3.96 12.12
C VAL A 142 12.70 3.90 12.13
N ALA A 143 12.01 5.04 12.09
CA ALA A 143 10.54 5.10 12.03
C ALA A 143 9.98 4.40 10.79
N ILE A 144 10.66 4.50 9.64
CA ILE A 144 10.31 3.72 8.44
C ILE A 144 10.73 2.26 8.61
N ALA A 145 11.97 2.00 9.04
CA ALA A 145 12.57 0.66 9.03
C ALA A 145 11.82 -0.38 9.87
N ILE A 146 11.34 0.00 11.06
CA ILE A 146 10.68 -0.93 12.00
C ILE A 146 9.33 -1.45 11.48
N PRO A 147 8.31 -0.62 11.25
CA PRO A 147 7.02 -1.08 10.76
C PRO A 147 7.11 -1.65 9.34
N TYR A 148 7.90 -1.04 8.45
CA TYR A 148 8.06 -1.58 7.10
C TYR A 148 8.79 -2.91 7.12
N GLY A 149 9.81 -3.10 7.96
CA GLY A 149 10.52 -4.37 8.11
C GLY A 149 9.59 -5.48 8.56
N ALA A 150 8.68 -5.20 9.51
CA ALA A 150 7.66 -6.14 9.93
C ALA A 150 6.66 -6.49 8.81
N ILE A 151 6.22 -5.50 8.03
CA ILE A 151 5.32 -5.75 6.90
C ILE A 151 6.04 -6.51 5.77
N VAL A 152 7.30 -6.19 5.48
CA VAL A 152 8.13 -6.88 4.49
C VAL A 152 8.34 -8.32 4.91
N SER A 153 8.67 -8.57 6.18
CA SER A 153 8.80 -9.93 6.72
C SER A 153 7.55 -10.76 6.49
N LYS A 154 6.36 -10.22 6.84
CA LYS A 154 5.10 -10.91 6.64
C LYS A 154 4.82 -11.24 5.16
N VAL A 155 5.11 -10.30 4.25
CA VAL A 155 4.84 -10.53 2.81
C VAL A 155 5.89 -11.45 2.19
N PHE A 156 7.15 -11.32 2.57
CA PHE A 156 8.21 -12.22 2.13
C PHE A 156 7.95 -13.65 2.60
N SER A 157 7.49 -13.86 3.85
CA SER A 157 7.11 -15.19 4.32
C SER A 157 5.97 -15.78 3.49
N GLU A 158 4.97 -14.97 3.13
CA GLU A 158 3.85 -15.43 2.28
C GLU A 158 4.31 -15.78 0.86
N ILE A 159 5.21 -14.98 0.26
CA ILE A 159 5.79 -15.27 -1.05
C ILE A 159 6.57 -16.60 -1.01
N LEU A 160 7.40 -16.79 0.01
CA LEU A 160 8.14 -18.04 0.20
C LEU A 160 7.18 -19.23 0.40
N ASP A 161 6.12 -19.08 1.19
CA ASP A 161 5.17 -20.14 1.48
C ASP A 161 4.28 -20.53 0.29
N GLU A 162 3.97 -19.56 -0.60
CA GLU A 162 3.21 -19.77 -1.85
C GLU A 162 4.08 -20.31 -3.01
N THR A 163 5.41 -20.29 -2.86
CA THR A 163 6.34 -20.79 -3.88
C THR A 163 6.21 -22.33 -4.04
N PRO A 164 6.22 -22.88 -5.27
CA PRO A 164 6.13 -24.32 -5.51
C PRO A 164 7.17 -25.12 -4.72
N ARG A 165 6.69 -26.06 -3.91
CA ARG A 165 7.54 -26.87 -3.02
C ARG A 165 8.13 -28.10 -3.72
N GLN A 166 7.63 -28.49 -4.91
CA GLN A 166 8.09 -29.73 -5.56
C GLN A 166 9.61 -29.74 -5.85
N PRO A 167 10.22 -28.66 -6.39
CA PRO A 167 11.65 -28.65 -6.65
C PRO A 167 12.49 -28.74 -5.36
N LEU A 168 12.04 -28.07 -4.30
CA LEU A 168 12.70 -28.10 -2.99
C LEU A 168 12.67 -29.51 -2.39
N MET A 169 11.51 -30.16 -2.39
CA MET A 169 11.36 -31.51 -1.86
C MET A 169 12.14 -32.54 -2.67
N ALA A 170 12.24 -32.37 -3.99
CA ALA A 170 13.07 -33.24 -4.83
C ALA A 170 14.56 -33.18 -4.44
N LEU A 171 15.11 -31.98 -4.16
CA LEU A 171 16.49 -31.81 -3.71
C LEU A 171 16.72 -32.43 -2.32
N ILE A 172 15.83 -32.16 -1.37
CA ILE A 172 15.91 -32.71 -0.01
C ILE A 172 15.85 -34.25 -0.05
N ASN A 173 14.93 -34.82 -0.84
CA ASN A 173 14.80 -36.27 -1.01
C ASN A 173 16.01 -36.90 -1.73
N SER A 174 16.77 -36.10 -2.48
CA SER A 174 18.03 -36.52 -3.12
C SER A 174 19.23 -36.44 -2.17
N GLY A 175 19.02 -36.10 -0.90
CA GLY A 175 20.08 -36.01 0.12
C GLY A 175 20.79 -34.65 0.19
N VAL A 176 20.32 -33.64 -0.54
CA VAL A 176 20.90 -32.29 -0.46
C VAL A 176 20.54 -31.64 0.88
N ALA A 177 21.51 -31.01 1.54
CA ALA A 177 21.30 -30.30 2.79
C ALA A 177 20.21 -29.22 2.65
N PRO A 178 19.28 -29.06 3.62
CA PRO A 178 18.14 -28.15 3.50
C PRO A 178 18.48 -26.70 3.16
N LEU A 179 19.55 -26.15 3.75
CA LEU A 179 19.98 -24.78 3.47
C LEU A 179 20.40 -24.63 2.00
N SER A 180 21.18 -25.58 1.48
CA SER A 180 21.57 -25.60 0.08
C SER A 180 20.36 -25.80 -0.84
N ALA A 181 19.45 -26.70 -0.48
CA ALA A 181 18.22 -26.92 -1.23
C ALA A 181 17.38 -25.63 -1.31
N CYS A 182 17.18 -24.92 -0.19
CA CYS A 182 16.50 -23.63 -0.16
C CYS A 182 17.21 -22.57 -1.04
N SER A 183 18.53 -22.47 -0.95
CA SER A 183 19.34 -21.52 -1.74
C SER A 183 19.27 -21.75 -3.25
N TYR A 184 19.17 -23.00 -3.70
CA TYR A 184 19.15 -23.34 -5.13
C TYR A 184 17.75 -23.54 -5.71
N SER A 185 16.73 -23.81 -4.88
CA SER A 185 15.36 -23.96 -5.36
C SER A 185 14.40 -22.87 -4.88
N LEU A 186 14.33 -22.58 -3.58
CA LEU A 186 13.26 -21.75 -3.03
C LEU A 186 13.50 -20.26 -3.34
N PHE A 187 14.65 -19.74 -2.96
CA PHE A 187 14.96 -18.32 -3.13
C PHE A 187 15.04 -17.89 -4.60
N PRO A 188 15.67 -18.65 -5.53
CA PRO A 188 15.71 -18.25 -6.94
C PRO A 188 14.32 -18.19 -7.58
N GLN A 189 13.41 -19.10 -7.20
CA GLN A 189 12.03 -19.07 -7.68
C GLN A 189 11.23 -17.89 -7.13
N ALA A 190 11.45 -17.53 -5.85
CA ALA A 190 10.76 -16.42 -5.20
C ALA A 190 11.38 -15.04 -5.52
N PHE A 191 12.62 -14.98 -6.03
CA PHE A 191 13.42 -13.76 -6.13
C PHE A 191 12.71 -12.62 -6.85
N LEU A 192 12.10 -12.89 -8.02
CA LEU A 192 11.45 -11.85 -8.80
C LEU A 192 10.22 -11.26 -8.10
N ASP A 193 9.52 -12.06 -7.29
CA ASP A 193 8.35 -11.63 -6.53
C ASP A 193 8.75 -10.82 -5.30
N LEU A 194 9.81 -11.26 -4.61
CA LEU A 194 10.44 -10.52 -3.51
C LEU A 194 10.95 -9.17 -3.98
N LEU A 195 11.62 -9.13 -5.14
CA LEU A 195 12.15 -7.91 -5.74
C LEU A 195 11.04 -6.96 -6.21
N SER A 196 9.99 -7.49 -6.86
CA SER A 196 8.82 -6.71 -7.27
C SER A 196 8.16 -6.01 -6.08
N TYR A 197 8.01 -6.73 -4.97
CA TYR A 197 7.48 -6.17 -3.74
C TYR A 197 8.41 -5.16 -3.08
N SER A 198 9.73 -5.35 -3.19
CA SER A 198 10.75 -4.41 -2.70
C SER A 198 10.65 -3.05 -3.42
N PHE A 199 10.47 -3.04 -4.74
CA PHE A 199 10.23 -1.79 -5.49
C PHE A 199 8.95 -1.10 -5.05
N TYR A 200 7.85 -1.84 -4.89
CA TYR A 200 6.62 -1.27 -4.36
C TYR A 200 6.81 -0.64 -2.96
N ARG A 201 7.61 -1.27 -2.10
CA ARG A 201 7.90 -0.74 -0.76
C ARG A 201 8.78 0.50 -0.80
N PHE A 202 9.71 0.57 -1.73
CA PHE A 202 10.50 1.77 -1.99
C PHE A 202 9.63 2.94 -2.47
N GLU A 203 8.69 2.70 -3.40
CA GLU A 203 7.71 3.72 -3.81
C GLU A 203 6.89 4.23 -2.60
N CYS A 204 6.48 3.32 -1.69
CA CYS A 204 5.76 3.70 -0.49
C CYS A 204 6.62 4.47 0.53
N SER A 205 7.90 4.14 0.69
CA SER A 205 8.76 4.76 1.69
C SER A 205 9.07 6.23 1.37
N ILE A 206 9.06 6.64 0.10
CA ILE A 206 9.16 8.05 -0.31
C ILE A 206 7.98 8.85 0.25
N ARG A 207 6.77 8.29 0.16
CA ARG A 207 5.59 8.92 0.74
C ARG A 207 5.66 8.97 2.26
N SER A 208 6.08 7.88 2.90
CA SER A 208 6.26 7.84 4.35
C SER A 208 7.32 8.83 4.83
N ALA A 209 8.41 9.02 4.09
CA ALA A 209 9.41 10.05 4.37
C ALA A 209 8.82 11.46 4.29
N ALA A 210 8.00 11.74 3.27
CA ALA A 210 7.27 13.01 3.19
C ALA A 210 6.28 13.19 4.34
N VAL A 211 5.57 12.14 4.76
CA VAL A 211 4.68 12.19 5.94
C VAL A 211 5.47 12.48 7.22
N LEU A 212 6.65 11.89 7.37
CA LEU A 212 7.48 12.10 8.55
C LEU A 212 8.12 13.50 8.60
N GLY A 213 8.29 14.15 7.46
CA GLY A 213 8.71 15.55 7.42
C GLY A 213 7.75 16.47 8.17
N ILE A 214 6.45 16.15 8.19
CA ILE A 214 5.42 16.93 8.90
C ILE A 214 5.68 16.99 10.41
N ILE A 215 6.22 15.91 11.00
CA ILE A 215 6.54 15.89 12.44
C ILE A 215 7.92 16.50 12.76
N GLY A 216 8.56 17.15 11.79
CA GLY A 216 9.86 17.82 11.99
C GLY A 216 11.08 17.01 11.59
N ALA A 217 10.93 15.83 10.96
CA ALA A 217 12.08 15.05 10.50
C ALA A 217 12.84 15.71 9.32
N GLY A 218 12.29 16.75 8.70
CA GLY A 218 12.86 17.45 7.55
C GLY A 218 12.34 16.99 6.19
N GLY A 219 12.95 17.46 5.10
CA GLY A 219 12.56 17.13 3.73
C GLY A 219 11.31 17.87 3.22
N LEU A 220 10.74 17.39 2.12
CA LEU A 220 9.61 18.03 1.42
C LEU A 220 8.39 18.18 2.32
N GLY A 221 8.10 17.17 3.15
CA GLY A 221 6.97 17.21 4.08
C GLY A 221 7.02 18.35 5.08
N TYR A 222 8.22 18.66 5.59
CA TYR A 222 8.44 19.74 6.53
C TYR A 222 8.18 21.10 5.86
N GLN A 223 8.75 21.30 4.67
CA GLN A 223 8.54 22.52 3.90
C GLN A 223 7.09 22.71 3.49
N ILE A 224 6.39 21.63 3.11
CA ILE A 224 4.96 21.65 2.79
C ILE A 224 4.16 22.14 4.00
N LEU A 225 4.45 21.63 5.20
CA LEU A 225 3.76 22.05 6.41
C LEU A 225 4.01 23.53 6.70
N LEU A 226 5.25 24.01 6.58
CA LEU A 226 5.59 25.42 6.81
C LEU A 226 4.92 26.36 5.80
N SER A 227 4.94 26.03 4.51
CA SER A 227 4.28 26.83 3.48
C SER A 227 2.76 26.87 3.68
N LEU A 228 2.17 25.76 4.15
CA LEU A 228 0.74 25.71 4.44
C LEU A 228 0.37 26.50 5.70
N GLN A 229 1.14 26.39 6.78
CA GLN A 229 0.94 27.18 8.01
C GLN A 229 1.13 28.68 7.78
N SER A 230 2.02 29.06 6.87
CA SER A 230 2.23 30.46 6.45
C SER A 230 1.28 30.94 5.35
N LEU A 231 0.35 30.10 4.90
CA LEU A 231 -0.59 30.36 3.80
C LEU A 231 0.09 30.80 2.48
N ARG A 232 1.35 30.41 2.28
CA ARG A 232 2.14 30.65 1.06
C ARG A 232 1.85 29.55 0.04
N TYR A 233 0.67 29.64 -0.58
CA TYR A 233 0.19 28.60 -1.49
C TYR A 233 1.05 28.42 -2.75
N GLU A 234 1.70 29.48 -3.24
CA GLU A 234 2.59 29.41 -4.41
C GLU A 234 3.80 28.50 -4.15
N GLN A 235 4.43 28.66 -2.98
CA GLN A 235 5.52 27.82 -2.50
C GLN A 235 5.07 26.38 -2.25
N LEU A 236 3.87 26.23 -1.67
CA LEU A 236 3.26 24.92 -1.42
C LEU A 236 3.08 24.11 -2.71
N TRP A 237 2.63 24.75 -3.80
CA TRP A 237 2.47 24.08 -5.09
C TRP A 237 3.80 23.70 -5.74
N THR A 238 4.84 24.53 -5.63
CA THR A 238 6.20 24.17 -6.07
C THR A 238 6.68 22.88 -5.36
N LEU A 239 6.43 22.77 -4.05
CA LEU A 239 6.78 21.58 -3.28
C LEU A 239 5.93 20.35 -3.67
N PHE A 240 4.64 20.52 -3.97
CA PHE A 240 3.81 19.44 -4.51
C PHE A 240 4.29 18.98 -5.88
N TYR A 241 4.66 19.89 -6.77
CA TYR A 241 5.24 19.53 -8.06
C TYR A 241 6.56 18.78 -7.89
N ALA A 242 7.43 19.22 -6.98
CA ALA A 242 8.66 18.50 -6.66
C ALA A 242 8.37 17.08 -6.13
N LEU A 243 7.37 16.92 -5.25
CA LEU A 243 6.94 15.61 -4.75
C LEU A 243 6.36 14.72 -5.87
N PHE A 244 5.60 15.29 -6.80
CA PHE A 244 5.04 14.57 -7.96
C PHE A 244 6.13 14.12 -8.92
N VAL A 245 7.10 15.00 -9.21
CA VAL A 245 8.26 14.70 -10.05
C VAL A 245 9.11 13.61 -9.40
N LEU A 246 9.39 13.71 -8.10
CA LEU A 246 10.16 12.70 -7.35
C LEU A 246 9.49 11.34 -7.39
N ASN A 247 8.20 11.26 -7.06
CA ASN A 247 7.43 10.01 -7.10
C ASN A 247 7.34 9.45 -8.52
N GLY A 248 7.08 10.31 -9.52
CA GLY A 248 6.99 9.91 -10.92
C GLY A 248 8.32 9.38 -11.47
N ALA A 249 9.44 10.03 -11.13
CA ALA A 249 10.77 9.60 -11.53
C ALA A 249 11.12 8.23 -10.94
N VAL A 250 10.81 8.00 -9.67
CA VAL A 250 11.06 6.70 -9.01
C VAL A 250 10.15 5.60 -9.53
N ASP A 251 8.86 5.88 -9.72
CA ASP A 251 7.91 4.93 -10.33
C ASP A 251 8.37 4.54 -11.74
N PHE A 252 8.83 5.52 -12.54
CA PHE A 252 9.33 5.30 -13.89
C PHE A 252 10.61 4.47 -13.89
N ALA A 253 11.62 4.84 -13.09
CA ALA A 253 12.86 4.09 -12.96
C ALA A 253 12.60 2.63 -12.52
N SER A 254 11.71 2.45 -11.54
CA SER A 254 11.28 1.14 -11.06
C SER A 254 10.53 0.34 -12.13
N ALA A 255 9.70 0.98 -12.97
CA ALA A 255 8.99 0.33 -14.07
C ALA A 255 9.95 -0.14 -15.17
N VAL A 256 10.91 0.70 -15.57
CA VAL A 256 11.95 0.35 -16.56
C VAL A 256 12.75 -0.84 -16.07
N LEU A 257 13.20 -0.82 -14.81
CA LEU A 257 14.00 -1.90 -14.23
C LEU A 257 13.20 -3.21 -14.10
N ARG A 258 11.93 -3.15 -13.66
CA ARG A 258 11.03 -4.32 -13.60
C ARG A 258 10.83 -4.97 -14.96
N HIS A 259 10.60 -4.16 -16.02
CA HIS A 259 10.43 -4.66 -17.38
C HIS A 259 11.70 -5.36 -17.90
N ARG A 260 12.88 -4.82 -17.57
CA ARG A 260 14.19 -5.37 -17.98
C ARG A 260 14.55 -6.67 -17.27
N LEU A 261 14.18 -6.80 -16.00
CA LEU A 261 14.40 -7.99 -15.19
C LEU A 261 13.45 -9.16 -15.53
N GLY A 262 12.46 -8.94 -16.41
CA GLY A 262 11.37 -9.90 -16.62
C GLY A 262 10.57 -10.15 -15.33
N SER A 263 10.61 -9.21 -14.38
CA SER A 263 9.87 -9.32 -13.13
C SER A 263 8.37 -9.28 -13.48
N PRO A 264 7.60 -10.30 -13.08
CA PRO A 264 6.17 -10.33 -13.36
C PRO A 264 5.54 -9.05 -12.83
N SER A 265 4.67 -8.45 -13.65
CA SER A 265 3.77 -7.42 -13.13
C SER A 265 2.97 -8.01 -11.97
N ARG A 266 2.45 -7.19 -11.06
CA ARG A 266 1.63 -7.67 -9.91
C ARG A 266 0.45 -8.57 -10.35
N VAL A 267 0.08 -8.49 -11.62
CA VAL A 267 -0.96 -9.26 -12.29
C VAL A 267 -0.47 -10.63 -12.77
N ASP A 268 0.75 -10.76 -13.30
CA ASP A 268 1.33 -12.05 -13.70
C ASP A 268 1.40 -13.04 -12.52
N LEU A 269 1.64 -12.53 -11.32
CA LEU A 269 1.58 -13.27 -10.06
C LEU A 269 0.19 -13.86 -9.79
N ASN A 270 -0.85 -13.04 -9.95
CA ASN A 270 -2.24 -13.45 -9.76
C ASN A 270 -2.75 -14.33 -10.92
N LEU A 271 -2.26 -14.15 -12.15
CA LEU A 271 -2.56 -14.98 -13.32
C LEU A 271 -1.93 -16.36 -13.22
N ARG A 272 -0.68 -16.48 -12.75
CA ARG A 272 -0.04 -17.76 -12.42
C ARG A 272 -0.81 -18.51 -11.33
N ARG A 273 -1.35 -17.80 -10.34
CA ARG A 273 -2.22 -18.40 -9.31
C ARG A 273 -3.54 -18.91 -9.90
N ALA A 274 -4.21 -18.12 -10.73
CA ALA A 274 -5.49 -18.49 -11.35
C ALA A 274 -5.36 -19.65 -12.35
N SER A 275 -4.32 -19.65 -13.19
CA SER A 275 -4.05 -20.73 -14.16
C SER A 275 -3.69 -22.06 -13.49
N ARG A 276 -2.89 -22.04 -12.41
CA ARG A 276 -2.59 -23.26 -11.62
C ARG A 276 -3.82 -23.85 -10.93
N LEU A 277 -4.77 -23.02 -10.51
CA LEU A 277 -6.04 -23.48 -9.93
C LEU A 277 -6.94 -24.11 -11.00
N ASN A 278 -6.96 -23.55 -12.21
CA ASN A 278 -7.69 -24.12 -13.34
C ASN A 278 -7.12 -25.49 -13.77
N ASN A 279 -5.79 -25.65 -13.76
CA ASN A 279 -5.15 -26.94 -14.07
C ASN A 279 -5.40 -28.02 -13.00
N ARG A 280 -5.52 -27.65 -11.71
CA ARG A 280 -5.92 -28.60 -10.66
C ARG A 280 -7.37 -29.10 -10.79
N GLY A 281 -8.23 -28.33 -11.46
CA GLY A 281 -9.58 -28.78 -11.83
C GLY A 281 -9.57 -29.80 -12.96
N LEU A 282 -8.62 -29.68 -13.89
CA LEU A 282 -8.43 -30.60 -15.01
C LEU A 282 -7.73 -31.91 -14.60
N ASP A 283 -6.80 -31.87 -13.64
CA ASP A 283 -6.17 -33.09 -13.10
C ASP A 283 -7.17 -34.01 -12.38
N LYS A 284 -8.26 -33.46 -11.81
CA LYS A 284 -9.35 -34.25 -11.21
C LYS A 284 -10.30 -34.90 -12.23
N LEU A 285 -10.21 -34.54 -13.50
CA LEU A 285 -10.97 -35.16 -14.60
C LEU A 285 -10.15 -36.20 -15.37
N ARG A 286 -8.91 -36.44 -14.95
CA ARG A 286 -7.96 -37.36 -15.60
C ARG A 286 -8.06 -38.81 -15.11
N ASP A 287 -8.85 -39.06 -14.07
CA ASP A 287 -9.18 -40.41 -13.60
C ASP A 287 -10.52 -40.84 -14.22
N GLY A 288 -10.52 -41.30 -15.48
CA GLY A 288 -11.62 -42.15 -15.95
C GLY A 288 -12.00 -42.18 -17.43
N HIS A 289 -11.59 -41.23 -18.29
CA HIS A 289 -11.95 -41.29 -19.72
C HIS A 289 -10.82 -40.85 -20.66
N PRO A 290 -10.56 -41.59 -21.77
CA PRO A 290 -9.61 -41.16 -22.77
C PRO A 290 -10.21 -40.00 -23.55
N VAL A 291 -9.79 -38.77 -23.24
CA VAL A 291 -10.08 -37.61 -24.08
C VAL A 291 -9.16 -37.70 -25.29
N CYS A 292 -9.74 -37.94 -26.46
CA CYS A 292 -9.06 -37.83 -27.75
C CYS A 292 -8.47 -36.42 -27.88
N LEU A 293 -7.16 -36.32 -27.77
CA LEU A 293 -6.42 -35.09 -28.08
C LEU A 293 -6.49 -34.86 -29.60
N SER A 294 -7.30 -33.88 -30.01
CA SER A 294 -7.29 -33.31 -31.35
C SER A 294 -5.97 -32.60 -31.58
N GLY A 295 -5.41 -32.72 -32.80
CA GLY A 295 -4.07 -32.24 -33.19
C GLY A 295 -3.80 -30.73 -33.02
N GLN A 296 -4.77 -29.93 -32.58
CA GLN A 296 -4.58 -28.51 -32.24
C GLN A 296 -4.02 -28.29 -30.81
N ASP A 297 -4.17 -29.24 -29.89
CA ASP A 297 -3.68 -29.11 -28.51
C ASP A 297 -2.15 -29.30 -28.38
N ALA A 298 -1.54 -29.98 -29.37
CA ALA A 298 -0.09 -30.11 -29.49
C ALA A 298 0.59 -28.78 -29.84
N HIS A 299 -0.10 -27.88 -30.53
CA HIS A 299 0.40 -26.53 -30.81
C HIS A 299 0.32 -25.62 -29.58
N PHE A 300 -0.67 -25.81 -28.70
CA PHE A 300 -0.82 -25.03 -27.47
C PHE A 300 0.20 -25.41 -26.40
N THR A 301 0.51 -26.69 -26.25
CA THR A 301 1.59 -27.16 -25.35
C THR A 301 2.96 -26.74 -25.87
N LYS A 302 3.19 -26.79 -27.19
CA LYS A 302 4.44 -26.29 -27.79
C LYS A 302 4.55 -24.77 -27.72
N ALA A 303 3.46 -24.01 -27.88
CA ALA A 303 3.45 -22.57 -27.69
C ALA A 303 3.63 -22.16 -26.22
N ALA A 304 2.99 -22.84 -25.27
CA ALA A 304 3.18 -22.59 -23.84
C ALA A 304 4.59 -22.97 -23.37
N TYR A 305 5.15 -24.07 -23.88
CA TYR A 305 6.54 -24.46 -23.64
C TYR A 305 7.52 -23.53 -24.34
N LEU A 306 7.22 -23.02 -25.54
CA LEU A 306 8.03 -22.03 -26.25
C LEU A 306 7.91 -20.61 -25.66
N ILE A 307 6.80 -20.27 -25.00
CA ILE A 307 6.65 -19.03 -24.21
C ILE A 307 7.40 -19.16 -22.89
N SER A 308 7.36 -20.34 -22.25
CA SER A 308 8.23 -20.69 -21.12
C SER A 308 9.71 -20.64 -21.52
N ALA A 309 10.07 -21.19 -22.69
CA ALA A 309 11.43 -21.19 -23.20
C ALA A 309 11.88 -19.79 -23.66
N ARG A 310 11.00 -18.97 -24.27
CA ARG A 310 11.28 -17.57 -24.62
C ARG A 310 11.41 -16.66 -23.39
N GLY A 311 10.68 -16.94 -22.31
CA GLY A 311 10.85 -16.23 -21.03
C GLY A 311 12.15 -16.59 -20.29
N GLN A 312 12.75 -17.74 -20.64
CA GLN A 312 13.97 -18.24 -20.01
C GLN A 312 15.25 -17.88 -20.80
N GLN A 313 15.12 -17.36 -22.02
CA GLN A 313 16.24 -17.17 -22.96
C GLN A 313 16.68 -15.70 -23.16
N ARG A 314 16.36 -14.80 -22.22
CA ARG A 314 16.89 -13.42 -22.21
C ARG A 314 17.63 -13.10 -20.90
N GLN A 315 18.39 -14.07 -20.41
CA GLN A 315 19.17 -14.01 -19.18
C GLN A 315 20.66 -13.67 -19.42
N SER A 316 20.96 -12.89 -20.46
CA SER A 316 22.31 -12.40 -20.74
C SER A 316 22.38 -10.92 -20.39
N GLY A 317 23.07 -10.64 -19.28
CA GLY A 317 23.52 -9.33 -18.77
C GLY A 317 23.05 -8.09 -19.50
N ASP A 318 21.80 -7.68 -19.28
CA ASP A 318 21.36 -6.36 -19.74
C ASP A 318 22.15 -5.32 -18.93
N LEU A 319 23.04 -4.57 -19.60
CA LEU A 319 23.92 -3.56 -19.01
C LEU A 319 23.15 -2.64 -18.04
N TRP A 320 21.90 -2.33 -18.35
CA TRP A 320 21.00 -1.52 -17.53
C TRP A 320 20.67 -2.13 -16.16
N VAL A 321 20.49 -3.45 -16.08
CA VAL A 321 20.25 -4.15 -14.81
C VAL A 321 21.50 -4.12 -13.96
N MET A 322 22.67 -4.34 -14.57
CA MET A 322 23.95 -4.23 -13.88
C MET A 322 24.22 -2.79 -13.41
N LEU A 323 24.01 -1.79 -14.27
CA LEU A 323 24.13 -0.37 -13.94
C LEU A 323 23.17 0.05 -12.84
N ALA A 324 21.93 -0.45 -12.85
CA ALA A 324 20.97 -0.18 -11.77
C ALA A 324 21.39 -0.85 -10.46
N GLY A 325 21.94 -2.08 -10.52
CA GLY A 325 22.50 -2.77 -9.36
C GLY A 325 23.70 -2.04 -8.76
N VAL A 326 24.65 -1.62 -9.60
CA VAL A 326 25.80 -0.79 -9.20
C VAL A 326 25.33 0.56 -8.68
N GLY A 327 24.37 1.19 -9.36
CA GLY A 327 23.77 2.45 -8.94
C GLY A 327 23.12 2.36 -7.56
N ALA A 328 22.36 1.30 -7.28
CA ALA A 328 21.81 1.05 -5.95
C ALA A 328 22.92 0.80 -4.90
N LEU A 329 23.94 0.04 -5.27
CA LEU A 329 25.09 -0.26 -4.39
C LEU A 329 25.91 0.97 -4.03
N LEU A 330 25.95 1.98 -4.90
CA LEU A 330 26.59 3.28 -4.64
C LEU A 330 25.64 4.27 -3.94
N LEU A 331 24.36 4.29 -4.33
CA LEU A 331 23.37 5.23 -3.81
C LEU A 331 23.08 4.98 -2.32
N ILE A 332 22.96 3.72 -1.90
CA ILE A 332 22.66 3.38 -0.49
C ILE A 332 23.72 3.94 0.47
N PRO A 333 25.03 3.64 0.33
CA PRO A 333 26.04 4.20 1.22
C PRO A 333 26.17 5.72 1.07
N PHE A 334 25.97 6.26 -0.14
CA PHE A 334 25.91 7.71 -0.35
C PHE A 334 24.77 8.36 0.45
N CYS A 335 23.57 7.78 0.46
CA CYS A 335 22.45 8.30 1.24
C CYS A 335 22.71 8.22 2.74
N PHE A 336 23.33 7.13 3.24
CA PHE A 336 23.72 7.05 4.66
C PHE A 336 24.76 8.11 5.04
N TRP A 337 25.73 8.39 4.15
CA TRP A 337 26.71 9.44 4.34
C TRP A 337 26.10 10.85 4.26
N TYR A 338 25.30 11.14 3.22
CA TYR A 338 24.65 12.43 3.00
C TYR A 338 23.75 12.83 4.18
N VAL A 339 22.99 11.87 4.69
CA VAL A 339 22.10 12.08 5.82
C VAL A 339 22.87 12.20 7.15
N SER A 340 24.12 11.73 7.21
CA SER A 340 24.95 11.78 8.43
C SER A 340 24.25 11.18 9.65
N ALA A 341 23.56 10.05 9.46
CA ALA A 341 22.80 9.39 10.52
C ALA A 341 23.74 8.83 11.60
N ASP A 342 23.66 9.37 12.81
CA ASP A 342 24.51 8.96 13.92
C ASP A 342 23.93 7.75 14.66
N PHE A 343 24.26 6.55 14.18
CA PHE A 343 23.85 5.29 14.81
C PHE A 343 24.42 5.07 16.22
N SER A 344 25.44 5.83 16.63
CA SER A 344 25.97 5.74 18.00
C SER A 344 24.92 6.15 19.04
N LYS A 345 23.97 7.02 18.66
CA LYS A 345 22.85 7.45 19.51
C LYS A 345 21.95 6.30 19.94
N LEU A 346 21.80 5.25 19.13
CA LEU A 346 20.99 4.07 19.49
C LEU A 346 21.45 3.41 20.78
N TRP A 347 22.76 3.45 21.05
CA TRP A 347 23.39 2.81 22.20
C TRP A 347 23.92 3.83 23.22
N SER A 348 23.51 5.10 23.10
CA SER A 348 24.00 6.15 23.98
C SER A 348 23.43 6.00 25.41
N PRO A 349 24.19 6.33 26.46
CA PRO A 349 23.68 6.33 27.82
C PRO A 349 22.49 7.28 28.04
N ARG A 350 22.37 8.35 27.24
CA ARG A 350 21.22 9.25 27.25
C ARG A 350 19.97 8.54 26.73
N THR A 351 20.07 7.88 25.59
CA THR A 351 18.96 7.11 24.99
C THR A 351 18.49 6.02 25.92
N MET A 352 19.42 5.28 26.53
CA MET A 352 19.04 4.22 27.47
C MET A 352 18.29 4.77 28.68
N ARG A 353 18.74 5.91 29.25
CA ARG A 353 18.01 6.60 30.33
C ARG A 353 16.61 7.04 29.93
N LEU A 354 16.47 7.69 28.76
CA LEU A 354 15.15 8.11 28.28
C LEU A 354 14.22 6.93 28.02
N LEU A 355 14.73 5.83 27.46
CA LEU A 355 13.96 4.60 27.27
C LEU A 355 13.53 3.99 28.61
N THR A 356 14.41 3.99 29.62
CA THR A 356 14.04 3.51 30.96
C THR A 356 13.03 4.43 31.63
N ASP A 357 13.15 5.75 31.50
CA ASP A 357 12.23 6.73 32.07
C ASP A 357 10.84 6.61 31.42
N ILE A 358 10.77 6.45 30.10
CA ILE A 358 9.52 6.19 29.37
C ILE A 358 8.92 4.85 29.81
N ALA A 359 9.73 3.79 29.89
CA ALA A 359 9.23 2.47 30.31
C ALA A 359 8.69 2.47 31.75
N GLN A 360 9.33 3.20 32.65
CA GLN A 360 8.89 3.37 34.04
C GLN A 360 7.65 4.26 34.14
N SER A 361 7.59 5.36 33.40
CA SER A 361 6.41 6.25 33.40
C SER A 361 5.19 5.65 32.69
N SER A 362 5.38 4.67 31.81
CA SER A 362 4.29 3.89 31.23
C SER A 362 3.70 2.83 32.19
N LEU A 363 4.35 2.52 33.32
CA LEU A 363 3.92 1.47 34.26
C LEU A 363 3.72 2.05 35.68
N PRO A 364 2.53 1.92 36.30
CA PRO A 364 1.34 1.20 35.82
C PRO A 364 0.52 2.00 34.79
N PRO A 365 -0.09 1.33 33.80
CA PRO A 365 -1.05 1.95 32.90
C PRO A 365 -2.28 2.41 33.69
N ASN A 366 -2.70 3.65 33.48
CA ASN A 366 -3.90 4.18 34.11
C ASN A 366 -5.16 3.65 33.42
N PHE A 367 -6.00 2.92 34.16
CA PHE A 367 -7.27 2.37 33.68
C PHE A 367 -8.44 3.04 34.38
N ASP A 368 -8.57 4.34 34.21
CA ASP A 368 -9.73 5.07 34.72
C ASP A 368 -11.00 4.76 33.91
N ARG A 369 -12.13 4.61 34.58
CA ARG A 369 -13.42 4.28 33.92
C ARG A 369 -13.82 5.32 32.88
N GLU A 370 -13.59 6.60 33.19
CA GLU A 370 -13.85 7.71 32.26
C GLU A 370 -12.94 7.65 31.03
N GLN A 371 -11.65 7.35 31.25
CA GLN A 371 -10.67 7.19 30.18
C GLN A 371 -11.03 6.02 29.26
N ILE A 372 -11.49 4.88 29.81
CA ILE A 372 -11.95 3.73 29.01
C ILE A 372 -13.18 4.11 28.18
N ALA A 373 -14.15 4.83 28.75
CA ALA A 373 -15.33 5.28 28.01
C ALA A 373 -14.97 6.23 26.86
N GLN A 374 -14.08 7.20 27.12
CA GLN A 374 -13.56 8.11 26.10
C GLN A 374 -12.81 7.35 25.00
N LEU A 375 -11.96 6.39 25.39
CA LEU A 375 -11.17 5.58 24.48
C LEU A 375 -12.04 4.68 23.60
N LEU A 376 -13.12 4.10 24.13
CA LEU A 376 -14.10 3.35 23.34
C LEU A 376 -14.82 4.27 22.33
N ALA A 377 -15.24 5.46 22.75
CA ALA A 377 -15.87 6.43 21.86
C ALA A 377 -14.92 6.87 20.72
N LEU A 378 -13.66 7.17 21.04
CA LEU A 378 -12.65 7.57 20.05
C LEU A 378 -12.23 6.40 19.14
N SER A 379 -12.21 5.17 19.67
CA SER A 379 -11.98 3.97 18.87
C SER A 379 -13.09 3.78 17.84
N TRP A 380 -14.35 4.02 18.23
CA TRP A 380 -15.49 4.01 17.32
C TRP A 380 -15.38 5.11 16.25
N GLN A 381 -15.00 6.35 16.63
CA GLN A 381 -14.75 7.44 15.66
C GLN A 381 -13.66 7.07 14.65
N THR A 382 -12.57 6.46 15.14
CA THR A 382 -11.45 6.01 14.31
C THR A 382 -11.89 4.94 13.31
N LEU A 383 -12.70 3.98 13.78
CA LEU A 383 -13.28 2.95 12.94
C LEU A 383 -14.22 3.54 11.88
N ALA A 384 -15.15 4.41 12.28
CA ALA A 384 -16.08 5.07 11.36
C ALA A 384 -15.39 5.92 10.29
N MET A 385 -14.33 6.65 10.66
CA MET A 385 -13.50 7.38 9.71
C MET A 385 -12.89 6.46 8.66
N SER A 386 -12.34 5.31 9.08
CA SER A 386 -11.76 4.33 8.16
C SER A 386 -12.81 3.67 7.24
N ILE A 387 -14.02 3.41 7.75
CA ILE A 387 -15.13 2.81 6.98
C ILE A 387 -15.62 3.81 5.93
N LEU A 388 -15.82 5.07 6.31
CA LEU A 388 -16.25 6.10 5.38
C LEU A 388 -15.18 6.36 4.30
N ALA A 389 -13.91 6.46 4.71
CA ALA A 389 -12.80 6.60 3.78
C ALA A 389 -12.73 5.46 2.75
N ILE A 390 -12.81 4.21 3.20
CA ILE A 390 -12.74 3.07 2.28
C ILE A 390 -13.99 2.92 1.44
N ALA A 391 -15.16 3.35 1.91
CA ALA A 391 -16.38 3.41 1.10
C ALA A 391 -16.23 4.42 -0.04
N ILE A 392 -15.77 5.64 0.26
CA ILE A 392 -15.46 6.67 -0.75
C ILE A 392 -14.42 6.13 -1.75
N ALA A 393 -13.33 5.58 -1.25
CA ALA A 393 -12.24 5.06 -2.09
C ALA A 393 -12.65 3.85 -2.94
N GLY A 394 -13.45 2.94 -2.38
CA GLY A 394 -13.94 1.74 -3.05
C GLY A 394 -14.94 2.08 -4.15
N ILE A 395 -15.95 2.89 -3.85
CA ILE A 395 -16.96 3.31 -4.82
C ILE A 395 -16.32 4.16 -5.92
N GLY A 396 -15.55 5.20 -5.54
CA GLY A 396 -14.84 6.05 -6.49
C GLY A 396 -13.81 5.28 -7.31
N GLY A 397 -13.07 4.36 -6.68
CA GLY A 397 -12.11 3.49 -7.36
C GLY A 397 -12.77 2.59 -8.41
N ILE A 398 -13.91 1.97 -8.09
CA ILE A 398 -14.68 1.16 -9.04
C ILE A 398 -15.14 2.03 -10.21
N LEU A 399 -15.75 3.18 -9.93
CA LEU A 399 -16.27 4.09 -10.96
C LEU A 399 -15.16 4.59 -11.91
N LEU A 400 -14.01 4.97 -11.36
CA LEU A 400 -12.88 5.51 -12.14
C LEU A 400 -12.01 4.42 -12.77
N SER A 401 -12.10 3.17 -12.33
CA SER A 401 -11.32 2.05 -12.89
C SER A 401 -11.66 1.78 -14.36
N PHE A 402 -12.93 1.91 -14.74
CA PHE A 402 -13.39 1.66 -16.10
C PHE A 402 -12.90 2.73 -17.11
N PRO A 403 -13.03 4.04 -16.84
CA PRO A 403 -12.45 5.07 -17.71
C PRO A 403 -10.93 5.13 -17.70
N ALA A 404 -10.28 4.65 -16.64
CA ALA A 404 -8.83 4.52 -16.62
C ALA A 404 -8.30 3.30 -17.42
N ALA A 405 -9.17 2.33 -17.76
CA ALA A 405 -8.80 1.09 -18.43
C ALA A 405 -8.78 1.24 -19.96
N HIS A 406 -7.64 0.90 -20.58
CA HIS A 406 -7.47 1.03 -22.03
C HIS A 406 -8.44 0.16 -22.84
N ASN A 407 -8.83 -1.01 -22.33
CA ASN A 407 -9.76 -1.94 -22.99
C ASN A 407 -11.21 -1.43 -23.14
N PHE A 408 -11.57 -0.34 -22.47
CA PHE A 408 -12.93 0.18 -22.47
C PHE A 408 -13.15 1.27 -23.53
N PHE A 409 -12.33 2.32 -23.49
CA PHE A 409 -12.55 3.56 -24.24
C PHE A 409 -11.69 3.70 -25.50
N LEU A 410 -10.54 3.00 -25.60
CA LEU A 410 -9.69 3.09 -26.79
C LEU A 410 -10.37 2.46 -28.03
N PRO A 411 -9.95 2.83 -29.26
CA PRO A 411 -10.53 2.29 -30.48
C PRO A 411 -10.45 0.75 -30.50
N GLY A 412 -11.61 0.09 -30.63
CA GLY A 412 -11.72 -1.38 -30.54
C GLY A 412 -12.07 -1.91 -29.15
N GLY A 413 -12.24 -1.03 -28.15
CA GLY A 413 -12.66 -1.37 -26.79
C GLY A 413 -14.15 -1.73 -26.67
N LEU A 414 -14.56 -2.09 -25.45
CA LEU A 414 -15.93 -2.54 -25.17
C LEU A 414 -16.98 -1.50 -25.59
N LEU A 415 -16.75 -0.22 -25.25
CA LEU A 415 -17.68 0.89 -25.42
C LEU A 415 -17.43 1.73 -26.68
N ASN A 416 -16.29 1.58 -27.35
CA ASN A 416 -15.93 2.38 -28.52
C ASN A 416 -15.64 1.49 -29.75
N PRO A 417 -16.60 1.33 -30.68
CA PRO A 417 -16.41 0.51 -31.87
C PRO A 417 -15.29 1.07 -32.78
N VAL A 418 -14.68 0.17 -33.55
CA VAL A 418 -13.53 0.46 -34.46
C VAL A 418 -13.86 1.56 -35.49
N GLN A 419 -15.14 1.78 -35.81
CA GLN A 419 -15.62 2.81 -36.73
C GLN A 419 -15.91 4.17 -36.04
N SER A 420 -15.18 4.53 -35.00
CA SER A 420 -15.39 5.82 -34.30
C SER A 420 -14.84 7.01 -35.08
N SER A 421 -15.65 8.07 -35.14
CA SER A 421 -15.26 9.38 -35.66
C SER A 421 -13.95 9.85 -35.02
N PRO A 422 -13.05 10.56 -35.75
CA PRO A 422 -11.81 11.12 -35.19
C PRO A 422 -12.04 11.96 -33.92
N SER A 423 -13.17 12.66 -33.81
CA SER A 423 -13.54 13.40 -32.59
C SER A 423 -13.82 12.49 -31.38
N GLY A 424 -14.47 11.34 -31.60
CA GLY A 424 -14.73 10.35 -30.56
C GLY A 424 -13.46 9.67 -30.04
N ARG A 425 -12.46 9.49 -30.91
CA ARG A 425 -11.14 8.98 -30.52
C ARG A 425 -10.37 9.97 -29.64
N LEU A 426 -10.40 11.25 -29.99
CA LEU A 426 -9.77 12.31 -29.18
C LEU A 426 -10.41 12.40 -27.80
N LEU A 427 -11.74 12.35 -27.71
CA LEU A 427 -12.46 12.40 -26.44
C LEU A 427 -12.14 11.20 -25.54
N ALA A 428 -12.03 10.00 -26.11
CA ALA A 428 -11.65 8.80 -25.37
C ALA A 428 -10.23 8.87 -24.80
N TRP A 429 -9.26 9.32 -25.61
CA TRP A 429 -7.89 9.56 -25.13
C TRP A 429 -7.85 10.65 -24.06
N GLY A 430 -8.59 11.74 -24.24
CA GLY A 430 -8.73 12.81 -23.25
C GLY A 430 -9.26 12.29 -21.91
N MET A 431 -10.34 11.51 -21.93
CA MET A 431 -10.92 10.92 -20.72
C MET A 431 -9.95 9.97 -20.02
N LEU A 432 -9.25 9.12 -20.77
CA LEU A 432 -8.27 8.17 -20.21
C LEU A 432 -7.11 8.92 -19.56
N LEU A 433 -6.54 9.90 -20.25
CA LEU A 433 -5.43 10.71 -19.73
C LEU A 433 -5.85 11.51 -18.50
N LEU A 434 -7.00 12.16 -18.54
CA LEU A 434 -7.55 12.94 -17.42
C LEU A 434 -7.82 12.05 -16.21
N THR A 435 -8.46 10.89 -16.40
CA THR A 435 -8.73 9.95 -15.31
C THR A 435 -7.43 9.43 -14.68
N ARG A 436 -6.45 9.03 -15.51
CA ARG A 436 -5.17 8.53 -15.02
C ARG A 436 -4.35 9.62 -14.32
N ALA A 437 -4.38 10.85 -14.83
CA ALA A 437 -3.75 12.00 -14.18
C ALA A 437 -4.40 12.30 -12.82
N PHE A 438 -5.72 12.28 -12.72
CA PHE A 438 -6.43 12.44 -11.45
C PHE A 438 -6.05 11.35 -10.44
N LEU A 439 -6.05 10.08 -10.85
CA LEU A 439 -5.65 8.97 -9.98
C LEU A 439 -4.18 9.09 -9.51
N LEU A 440 -3.30 9.59 -10.39
CA LEU A 440 -1.90 9.85 -10.06
C LEU A 440 -1.76 10.94 -8.99
N ILE A 441 -2.42 12.09 -9.19
CA ILE A 441 -2.38 13.24 -8.27
C ILE A 441 -2.98 12.85 -6.92
N ALA A 442 -4.15 12.22 -6.91
CA ALA A 442 -4.84 11.80 -5.69
C ALA A 442 -3.96 10.90 -4.81
N ARG A 443 -3.20 9.97 -5.43
CA ARG A 443 -2.26 9.06 -4.75
C ARG A 443 -0.95 9.74 -4.34
N ALA A 444 -0.50 10.75 -5.07
CA ALA A 444 0.82 11.34 -4.86
C ALA A 444 0.87 12.24 -3.62
N VAL A 445 -0.21 12.97 -3.33
CA VAL A 445 -0.33 13.79 -2.12
C VAL A 445 -0.62 12.90 -0.89
N PRO A 446 0.19 12.98 0.18
CA PRO A 446 -0.08 12.29 1.43
C PRO A 446 -1.43 12.65 2.08
N ALA A 447 -2.07 11.67 2.72
CA ALA A 447 -3.34 11.84 3.44
C ALA A 447 -3.38 13.01 4.45
N PRO A 448 -2.37 13.25 5.31
CA PRO A 448 -2.40 14.41 6.22
C PRO A 448 -2.50 15.77 5.51
N ILE A 449 -1.88 15.90 4.32
CA ILE A 449 -1.97 17.14 3.54
C ILE A 449 -3.38 17.31 2.98
N TRP A 450 -3.98 16.24 2.47
CA TRP A 450 -5.39 16.28 2.07
C TRP A 450 -6.32 16.64 3.23
N ALA A 451 -6.01 16.20 4.45
CA ALA A 451 -6.81 16.54 5.62
C ALA A 451 -6.74 18.04 5.92
N LEU A 452 -5.55 18.64 5.86
CA LEU A 452 -5.40 20.10 6.04
C LEU A 452 -6.13 20.90 4.96
N VAL A 453 -6.06 20.47 3.69
CA VAL A 453 -6.82 21.11 2.61
C VAL A 453 -8.32 20.96 2.81
N ALA A 454 -8.78 19.79 3.28
CA ALA A 454 -10.19 19.56 3.58
C ALA A 454 -10.69 20.45 4.73
N LEU A 455 -9.84 20.76 5.71
CA LEU A 455 -10.15 21.66 6.83
C LEU A 455 -10.36 23.13 6.43
N PHE A 456 -9.99 23.54 5.21
CA PHE A 456 -10.38 24.86 4.71
C PHE A 456 -11.89 24.98 4.61
N VAL A 457 -12.57 23.93 4.11
CA VAL A 457 -14.01 23.97 3.81
C VAL A 457 -14.83 23.17 4.82
N LEU A 458 -14.21 22.30 5.61
CA LEU A 458 -14.88 21.45 6.58
C LEU A 458 -14.39 21.76 7.99
N PHE A 459 -15.30 21.71 8.96
CA PHE A 459 -14.91 21.84 10.36
C PHE A 459 -14.12 20.61 10.85
N PRO A 460 -13.26 20.78 11.87
CA PRO A 460 -12.55 19.66 12.50
C PRO A 460 -13.49 18.54 12.92
N GLY A 461 -13.21 17.31 12.47
CA GLY A 461 -14.03 16.14 12.73
C GLY A 461 -13.68 14.96 11.84
N ILE A 462 -14.50 13.91 11.89
CA ILE A 462 -14.29 12.66 11.13
C ILE A 462 -14.32 12.90 9.62
N LEU A 463 -15.18 13.80 9.14
CA LEU A 463 -15.45 14.01 7.72
C LEU A 463 -14.22 14.49 6.91
N PRO A 464 -13.48 15.55 7.30
CA PRO A 464 -12.26 15.95 6.57
C PRO A 464 -11.24 14.82 6.53
N GLY A 465 -11.11 14.05 7.62
CA GLY A 465 -10.19 12.93 7.65
C GLY A 465 -10.61 11.76 6.76
N ALA A 466 -11.90 11.42 6.74
CA ALA A 466 -12.45 10.40 5.87
C ALA A 466 -12.34 10.79 4.38
N ILE A 467 -12.58 12.06 4.03
CA ILE A 467 -12.41 12.55 2.65
C ILE A 467 -10.94 12.52 2.25
N ALA A 468 -10.02 12.95 3.13
CA ALA A 468 -8.59 12.94 2.86
C ALA A 468 -8.04 11.53 2.63
N LEU A 469 -8.36 10.60 3.53
CA LEU A 469 -8.02 9.19 3.39
C LEU A 469 -8.72 8.57 2.18
N GLY A 470 -9.98 8.92 1.96
CA GLY A 470 -10.78 8.44 0.84
C GLY A 470 -10.16 8.85 -0.50
N LEU A 471 -9.80 10.12 -0.67
CA LEU A 471 -9.18 10.64 -1.90
C LEU A 471 -7.81 10.02 -2.15
N HIS A 472 -6.98 9.92 -1.12
CA HIS A 472 -5.67 9.25 -1.23
C HIS A 472 -5.81 7.79 -1.67
N ASN A 473 -6.68 7.04 -0.99
CA ASN A 473 -6.90 5.62 -1.25
C ASN A 473 -7.69 5.36 -2.54
N LEU A 474 -8.50 6.31 -2.99
CA LEU A 474 -9.19 6.29 -4.28
C LEU A 474 -8.19 6.26 -5.43
N GLY A 475 -7.13 7.09 -5.37
CA GLY A 475 -6.07 7.07 -6.37
C GLY A 475 -5.36 5.70 -6.47
N ILE A 476 -5.12 5.07 -5.31
CA ILE A 476 -4.50 3.74 -5.25
C ILE A 476 -5.43 2.65 -5.76
N LEU A 477 -6.66 2.58 -5.25
CA LEU A 477 -7.64 1.56 -5.62
C LEU A 477 -8.05 1.71 -7.08
N GLY A 478 -8.31 2.92 -7.56
CA GLY A 478 -8.66 3.20 -8.95
C GLY A 478 -7.59 2.69 -9.92
N ARG A 479 -6.31 2.92 -9.64
CA ARG A 479 -5.21 2.37 -10.45
C ARG A 479 -5.19 0.84 -10.43
N LEU A 480 -5.24 0.21 -9.25
CA LEU A 480 -5.19 -1.25 -9.12
C LEU A 480 -6.41 -1.94 -9.76
N MET A 481 -7.59 -1.33 -9.64
CA MET A 481 -8.82 -1.83 -10.24
C MET A 481 -8.80 -1.62 -11.76
N ALA A 482 -8.25 -0.50 -12.26
CA ALA A 482 -8.04 -0.28 -13.68
C ALA A 482 -7.12 -1.36 -14.28
N GLU A 483 -5.98 -1.65 -13.62
CA GLU A 483 -5.07 -2.72 -14.03
C GLU A 483 -5.78 -4.09 -14.06
N VAL A 484 -6.68 -4.38 -13.12
CA VAL A 484 -7.47 -5.62 -13.15
C VAL A 484 -8.41 -5.65 -14.35
N THR A 485 -9.10 -4.54 -14.65
CA THR A 485 -10.00 -4.41 -15.81
C THR A 485 -9.24 -4.54 -17.14
N GLU A 486 -8.04 -3.98 -17.21
CA GLU A 486 -7.15 -4.05 -18.38
C GLU A 486 -6.61 -5.46 -18.65
N ASN A 487 -6.52 -6.30 -17.63
CA ASN A 487 -6.00 -7.66 -17.75
C ASN A 487 -7.10 -8.73 -17.70
N LEU A 488 -8.36 -8.34 -17.95
CA LEU A 488 -9.44 -9.30 -18.09
C LEU A 488 -9.30 -10.11 -19.37
N ASP A 489 -9.61 -11.41 -19.30
CA ASP A 489 -9.72 -12.25 -20.48
C ASP A 489 -10.89 -11.80 -21.34
N GLN A 490 -10.59 -11.26 -22.52
CA GLN A 490 -11.59 -10.69 -23.42
C GLN A 490 -12.35 -11.76 -24.21
N ARG A 491 -11.92 -13.03 -24.23
CA ARG A 491 -12.53 -14.08 -25.07
C ARG A 491 -14.03 -14.22 -24.83
N SER A 492 -14.43 -14.29 -23.56
CA SER A 492 -15.84 -14.39 -23.17
C SER A 492 -16.63 -13.14 -23.55
N LEU A 493 -16.02 -11.96 -23.44
CA LEU A 493 -16.65 -10.68 -23.76
C LEU A 493 -16.85 -10.51 -25.28
N ILE A 494 -15.86 -10.91 -26.07
CA ILE A 494 -15.91 -10.88 -27.54
C ILE A 494 -16.97 -11.86 -28.04
N ALA A 495 -17.06 -13.07 -27.47
CA ALA A 495 -18.08 -14.05 -27.83
C ALA A 495 -19.51 -13.54 -27.54
N LEU A 496 -19.73 -12.87 -26.40
CA LEU A 496 -21.00 -12.22 -26.06
C LEU A 496 -21.36 -11.11 -27.06
N LYS A 497 -20.38 -10.28 -27.44
CA LYS A 497 -20.57 -9.18 -28.38
C LYS A 497 -20.84 -9.69 -29.81
N ALA A 498 -20.20 -10.79 -30.21
CA ALA A 498 -20.43 -11.43 -31.51
C ALA A 498 -21.86 -11.96 -31.67
N GLN A 499 -22.56 -12.27 -30.57
CA GLN A 499 -23.97 -12.64 -30.57
C GLN A 499 -24.93 -11.44 -30.66
N GLY A 500 -24.41 -10.22 -30.85
CA GLY A 500 -25.21 -8.99 -30.93
C GLY A 500 -25.57 -8.37 -29.56
N THR A 501 -24.99 -8.85 -28.46
CA THR A 501 -25.24 -8.29 -27.13
C THR A 501 -24.74 -6.84 -27.04
N PRO A 502 -25.57 -5.88 -26.61
CA PRO A 502 -25.15 -4.50 -26.46
C PRO A 502 -24.08 -4.34 -25.37
N ALA A 503 -23.19 -3.35 -25.53
CA ALA A 503 -22.03 -3.17 -24.65
C ALA A 503 -22.39 -2.94 -23.17
N SER A 504 -23.55 -2.36 -22.88
CA SER A 504 -24.06 -2.18 -21.51
C SER A 504 -24.35 -3.52 -20.82
N LEU A 505 -24.92 -4.49 -21.54
CA LEU A 505 -25.17 -5.83 -21.01
C LEU A 505 -23.88 -6.64 -20.90
N VAL A 506 -22.96 -6.52 -21.85
CA VAL A 506 -21.63 -7.14 -21.73
C VAL A 506 -20.86 -6.57 -20.53
N PHE A 507 -21.00 -5.27 -20.27
CA PHE A 507 -20.44 -4.64 -19.08
C PHE A 507 -21.07 -5.19 -17.79
N LEU A 508 -22.40 -5.14 -17.68
CA LEU A 508 -23.13 -5.46 -16.46
C LEU A 508 -23.06 -6.96 -16.10
N TYR A 509 -23.08 -7.84 -17.10
CA TYR A 509 -23.11 -9.29 -16.90
C TYR A 509 -21.78 -10.00 -17.20
N GLY A 510 -20.86 -9.37 -17.94
CA GLY A 510 -19.55 -9.93 -18.26
C GLY A 510 -18.43 -9.33 -17.41
N VAL A 511 -18.24 -8.01 -17.48
CA VAL A 511 -17.10 -7.34 -16.85
C VAL A 511 -17.28 -7.15 -15.35
N LEU A 512 -18.40 -6.58 -14.91
CA LEU A 512 -18.60 -6.21 -13.50
C LEU A 512 -18.61 -7.44 -12.58
N PRO A 513 -19.29 -8.56 -12.90
CA PRO A 513 -19.31 -9.73 -12.01
C PRO A 513 -17.95 -10.43 -11.93
N THR A 514 -17.19 -10.46 -13.03
CA THR A 514 -15.87 -11.12 -13.09
C THR A 514 -14.79 -10.32 -12.35
N THR A 515 -14.90 -8.99 -12.32
CA THR A 515 -13.98 -8.10 -11.59
C THR A 515 -14.31 -7.95 -10.11
N MET A 516 -15.60 -8.07 -9.74
CA MET A 516 -16.09 -7.67 -8.42
C MET A 516 -15.37 -8.37 -7.25
N ALA A 517 -15.12 -9.67 -7.36
CA ALA A 517 -14.44 -10.43 -6.30
C ALA A 517 -13.03 -9.89 -6.02
N ARG A 518 -12.30 -9.50 -7.08
CA ARG A 518 -10.96 -8.90 -6.96
C ARG A 518 -11.02 -7.48 -6.41
N PHE A 519 -11.99 -6.68 -6.86
CA PHE A 519 -12.19 -5.32 -6.38
C PHE A 519 -12.49 -5.30 -4.88
N LEU A 520 -13.40 -6.16 -4.42
CA LEU A 520 -13.74 -6.28 -3.01
C LEU A 520 -12.55 -6.79 -2.18
N ALA A 521 -11.74 -7.71 -2.71
CA ALA A 521 -10.51 -8.12 -2.05
C ALA A 521 -9.51 -6.97 -1.87
N TYR A 522 -9.37 -6.07 -2.86
CA TYR A 522 -8.55 -4.87 -2.76
C TYR A 522 -9.11 -3.84 -1.79
N ILE A 523 -10.42 -3.61 -1.78
CA ILE A 523 -11.09 -2.73 -0.81
C ILE A 523 -10.82 -3.23 0.61
N LEU A 524 -11.03 -4.52 0.88
CA LEU A 524 -10.82 -5.11 2.20
C LEU A 524 -9.35 -5.09 2.63
N TYR A 525 -8.42 -5.37 1.71
CA TYR A 525 -6.99 -5.24 1.99
C TYR A 525 -6.62 -3.78 2.31
N ARG A 526 -7.16 -2.84 1.54
CA ARG A 526 -6.84 -1.43 1.73
C ARG A 526 -7.51 -0.85 2.97
N TRP A 527 -8.66 -1.36 3.40
CA TRP A 527 -9.32 -0.94 4.63
C TRP A 527 -8.42 -1.13 5.86
N GLU A 528 -7.70 -2.25 5.95
CA GLU A 528 -6.72 -2.50 7.03
C GLU A 528 -5.64 -1.42 7.08
N VAL A 529 -5.11 -1.04 5.92
CA VAL A 529 -4.10 0.02 5.82
C VAL A 529 -4.71 1.39 6.13
N CYS A 530 -5.89 1.68 5.57
CA CYS A 530 -6.63 2.91 5.80
C CYS A 530 -6.95 3.11 7.29
N MET A 531 -7.28 2.03 8.01
CA MET A 531 -7.48 2.06 9.46
C MET A 531 -6.21 2.50 10.18
N ARG A 532 -5.02 2.03 9.77
CA ARG A 532 -3.78 2.53 10.35
C ARG A 532 -3.47 3.98 10.00
N GLU A 533 -3.79 4.41 8.79
CA GLU A 533 -3.57 5.80 8.33
C GLU A 533 -4.45 6.82 9.08
N THR A 534 -5.55 6.37 9.72
CA THR A 534 -6.43 7.23 10.54
C THR A 534 -5.71 7.97 11.66
N ILE A 535 -4.66 7.36 12.24
CA ILE A 535 -3.94 7.96 13.36
C ILE A 535 -3.18 9.22 12.91
N ILE A 536 -2.61 9.21 11.71
CA ILE A 536 -1.90 10.35 11.14
C ILE A 536 -2.86 11.51 10.92
N VAL A 537 -4.02 11.20 10.35
CA VAL A 537 -5.01 12.21 9.99
C VAL A 537 -5.67 12.78 11.23
N GLY A 538 -5.88 11.95 12.26
CA GLY A 538 -6.30 12.39 13.59
C GLY A 538 -5.29 13.33 14.27
N LEU A 539 -3.99 13.06 14.12
CA LEU A 539 -2.89 13.90 14.59
C LEU A 539 -2.90 15.31 14.00
N VAL A 540 -3.38 15.43 12.75
CA VAL A 540 -3.45 16.69 12.02
C VAL A 540 -4.79 17.43 12.23
N GLY A 541 -5.67 16.89 13.10
CA GLY A 541 -6.89 17.57 13.53
C GLY A 541 -8.20 16.94 13.09
N ALA A 542 -8.19 15.77 12.44
CA ALA A 542 -9.42 15.06 12.03
C ALA A 542 -10.09 14.22 13.14
N GLY A 543 -9.61 14.30 14.39
CA GLY A 543 -10.20 13.62 15.53
C GLY A 543 -9.80 12.14 15.69
N GLY A 544 -10.61 11.36 16.42
CA GLY A 544 -10.30 9.96 16.74
C GLY A 544 -9.12 9.77 17.68
N LEU A 545 -8.55 8.56 17.70
CA LEU A 545 -7.45 8.17 18.59
C LEU A 545 -6.16 8.98 18.33
N GLY A 546 -5.93 9.45 17.11
CA GLY A 546 -4.74 10.24 16.77
C GLY A 546 -4.69 11.60 17.46
N ARG A 547 -5.84 12.28 17.62
CA ARG A 547 -5.91 13.54 18.37
C ARG A 547 -5.55 13.32 19.84
N LEU A 548 -6.15 12.32 20.46
CA LEU A 548 -5.88 11.97 21.86
C LEU A 548 -4.40 11.58 22.07
N LEU A 549 -3.82 10.82 21.14
CA LEU A 549 -2.40 10.48 21.19
C LEU A 549 -1.51 11.72 21.11
N THR A 550 -1.86 12.71 20.28
CA THR A 550 -1.11 13.97 20.19
C THR A 550 -1.14 14.74 21.51
N GLU A 551 -2.33 14.83 22.11
CA GLU A 551 -2.53 15.50 23.40
C GLU A 551 -1.68 14.85 24.49
N GLN A 552 -1.75 13.52 24.61
CA GLN A 552 -0.99 12.76 25.60
C GLN A 552 0.53 12.83 25.38
N LEU A 553 0.99 12.78 24.13
CA LEU A 553 2.41 12.96 23.80
C LEU A 553 2.88 14.38 24.12
N SER A 554 2.06 15.40 23.86
CA SER A 554 2.39 16.79 24.19
C SER A 554 2.40 17.08 25.69
N SER A 555 1.60 16.35 26.47
CA SER A 555 1.58 16.44 27.93
C SER A 555 2.56 15.49 28.62
N PHE A 556 3.35 14.73 27.86
CA PHE A 556 4.26 13.69 28.36
C PHE A 556 3.58 12.64 29.26
N ASP A 557 2.29 12.37 29.05
CA ASP A 557 1.53 11.38 29.82
C ASP A 557 1.70 9.97 29.21
N TYR A 558 2.87 9.38 29.45
CA TYR A 558 3.24 8.07 28.90
C TYR A 558 2.40 6.90 29.45
N SER A 559 1.76 7.06 30.61
CA SER A 559 0.81 6.07 31.16
C SER A 559 -0.46 6.03 30.32
N SER A 560 -0.98 7.18 29.90
CA SER A 560 -2.14 7.23 29.00
C SER A 560 -1.77 6.87 27.55
N VAL A 561 -0.57 7.22 27.08
CA VAL A 561 -0.09 6.87 25.72
C VAL A 561 -0.10 5.36 25.51
N ILE A 562 0.40 4.56 26.46
CA ILE A 562 0.47 3.11 26.30
C ILE A 562 -0.93 2.48 26.23
N VAL A 563 -1.91 3.03 26.94
CA VAL A 563 -3.32 2.58 26.90
C VAL A 563 -3.96 2.92 25.55
N THR A 564 -3.78 4.15 25.06
CA THR A 564 -4.27 4.57 23.74
C THR A 564 -3.64 3.75 22.61
N LEU A 565 -2.33 3.50 22.67
CA LEU A 565 -1.60 2.70 21.69
C LEU A 565 -2.05 1.23 21.72
N SER A 566 -2.26 0.66 22.92
CA SER A 566 -2.78 -0.69 23.10
C SER A 566 -4.19 -0.83 22.50
N SER A 567 -5.06 0.15 22.74
CA SER A 567 -6.39 0.19 22.10
C SER A 567 -6.31 0.24 20.58
N PHE A 568 -5.44 1.08 20.03
CA PHE A 568 -5.23 1.17 18.60
C PHE A 568 -4.73 -0.15 17.99
N ILE A 569 -3.80 -0.85 18.67
CA ILE A 569 -3.31 -2.17 18.25
C ILE A 569 -4.45 -3.20 18.27
N VAL A 570 -5.26 -3.25 19.35
CA VAL A 570 -6.42 -4.14 19.45
C VAL A 570 -7.41 -3.86 18.33
N LEU A 571 -7.75 -2.59 18.07
CA LEU A 571 -8.64 -2.19 16.99
C LEU A 571 -8.10 -2.61 15.62
N THR A 572 -6.80 -2.42 15.38
CA THR A 572 -6.14 -2.85 14.15
C THR A 572 -6.23 -4.36 13.95
N PHE A 573 -6.03 -5.15 15.01
CA PHE A 573 -6.17 -6.60 14.94
C PHE A 573 -7.59 -7.05 14.69
N VAL A 574 -8.58 -6.40 15.30
CA VAL A 574 -10.01 -6.68 15.04
C VAL A 574 -10.33 -6.44 13.56
N VAL A 575 -9.88 -5.30 12.99
CA VAL A 575 -10.11 -4.99 11.57
C VAL A 575 -9.39 -5.97 10.65
N ASP A 576 -8.14 -6.34 10.93
CA ASP A 576 -7.41 -7.36 10.14
C ASP A 576 -8.12 -8.72 10.22
N TRP A 577 -8.59 -9.12 11.41
CA TRP A 577 -9.34 -10.36 11.59
C TRP A 577 -10.63 -10.38 10.78
N ILE A 578 -11.46 -9.34 10.87
CA ILE A 578 -12.69 -9.18 10.08
C ILE A 578 -12.37 -9.23 8.59
N SER A 579 -11.41 -8.43 8.14
CA SER A 579 -11.01 -8.34 6.74
C SER A 579 -10.49 -9.69 6.20
N SER A 580 -9.68 -10.41 6.97
CA SER A 580 -9.19 -11.76 6.62
C SER A 580 -10.32 -12.78 6.48
N ARG A 581 -11.34 -12.70 7.35
CA ARG A 581 -12.48 -13.62 7.33
C ARG A 581 -13.39 -13.37 6.13
N MET A 582 -13.61 -12.10 5.78
CA MET A 582 -14.37 -11.68 4.60
C MET A 582 -13.62 -12.01 3.30
N ARG A 583 -12.31 -11.77 3.22
CA ARG A 583 -11.50 -12.14 2.04
C ARG A 583 -11.50 -13.65 1.78
N ARG A 584 -11.53 -14.47 2.84
CA ARG A 584 -11.61 -15.94 2.71
C ARG A 584 -12.94 -16.43 2.14
N SER A 585 -14.05 -15.71 2.35
CA SER A 585 -15.34 -16.09 1.75
C SER A 585 -15.50 -15.66 0.29
N LEU A 586 -14.60 -14.81 -0.23
CA LEU A 586 -14.59 -14.38 -1.63
C LEU A 586 -13.73 -15.29 -2.54
N ARG A 587 -13.00 -16.22 -1.93
CA ARG A 587 -12.24 -17.29 -2.60
C ARG A 587 -13.08 -18.55 -2.61
#